data_AF-X0WXF0-F1
#
_entry.id   AF-X0WXF0-F1
#
_cell.length_a   1.000
_cell.length_b   1.000
_cell.length_c   1.000
_cell.angle_alpha   90.00
_cell.angle_beta   90.00
_cell.angle_gamma   90.00
#
_symmetry.space_group_name_H-M   'P 1'
#
loop_
_entity.id
_entity.type
_entity.pdbx_description
1 polymer ?
#
loop_
_entity_poly.entity_id
_entity_poly.type
_entity_poly.pdbx_seq_one_letter_code
_entity_poly.pdbx_strand_id
1 'polypeptide(L)'
;TVEGDAWQVSSKTELLELSENLTTVQSSIGKDELVALADGVFSNEKGDADYEQEISISENIEVLYTTDDDDVTSDFLVVDRGESLGDYEVNFKTDAETDIDYPTSGADTLEDFEDEVITLLGKDYTIVAAEYKANNSIVLELMGGALLDTLEEGETKTYTLAGQEYEVVALIVSDTESSCKLKINGEVTDKMYEDDTTRLSDGTEVGIRSVMPNEAGEVTGGDIIEFYLGAQKVELSDALTNVTNGNGVLKVGEDTMDDA
;
A
#
# COMPACT_ATOMS: atom_id res chain seq x y z
N THR A 1 6.13 22.62 10.09
CA THR A 1 6.96 21.47 10.48
C THR A 1 6.72 20.44 9.42
N VAL A 2 7.75 19.95 8.74
CA VAL A 2 7.54 18.81 7.83
C VAL A 2 7.28 17.63 8.76
N GLU A 3 6.04 17.16 8.80
CA GLU A 3 5.68 15.90 9.45
C GLU A 3 5.92 14.82 8.41
N GLY A 4 7.01 14.06 8.57
CA GLY A 4 7.45 13.08 7.59
C GLY A 4 8.96 12.88 7.64
N ASP A 5 9.41 11.79 7.02
CA ASP A 5 10.82 11.54 6.77
C ASP A 5 11.32 12.50 5.68
N ALA A 6 12.58 12.91 5.76
CA ALA A 6 13.12 13.92 4.85
C ALA A 6 14.61 13.70 4.60
N TRP A 7 14.97 13.75 3.32
CA TRP A 7 16.34 13.71 2.85
C TRP A 7 16.77 15.08 2.33
N GLN A 8 18.01 15.46 2.64
CA GLN A 8 18.64 16.64 2.06
C GLN A 8 19.47 16.22 0.83
N VAL A 9 19.11 16.74 -0.34
CA VAL A 9 19.90 16.55 -1.57
C VAL A 9 21.30 17.16 -1.41
N SER A 10 22.26 16.31 -1.08
CA SER A 10 23.67 16.67 -0.93
C SER A 10 24.52 15.40 -0.83
N SER A 11 25.76 15.45 -1.30
CA SER A 11 26.76 14.41 -1.04
C SER A 11 27.81 14.91 -0.05
N LYS A 12 28.72 14.03 0.37
CA LYS A 12 29.84 14.41 1.26
C LYS A 12 30.76 15.47 0.64
N THR A 13 30.73 15.63 -0.68
CA THR A 13 31.65 16.49 -1.43
C THR A 13 30.96 17.51 -2.31
N GLU A 14 29.65 17.44 -2.47
CA GLU A 14 28.89 18.22 -3.45
C GLU A 14 27.55 18.68 -2.87
N LEU A 15 27.25 19.96 -3.06
CA LEU A 15 25.95 20.54 -2.77
C LEU A 15 25.25 20.74 -4.11
N LEU A 16 23.94 20.54 -4.14
CA LEU A 16 23.14 20.84 -5.33
C LEU A 16 23.21 22.35 -5.63
N GLU A 17 23.68 22.71 -6.81
CA GLU A 17 23.68 24.07 -7.31
C GLU A 17 22.40 24.36 -8.13
N LEU A 18 22.07 25.64 -8.36
CA LEU A 18 20.93 26.01 -9.21
C LEU A 18 21.18 25.56 -10.66
N SER A 19 20.13 25.05 -11.31
CA SER A 19 20.18 24.46 -12.67
C SER A 19 21.12 23.26 -12.80
N GLU A 20 21.49 22.64 -11.68
CA GLU A 20 22.14 21.34 -11.66
C GLU A 20 21.07 20.24 -11.54
N ASN A 21 21.29 19.14 -12.25
CA ASN A 21 20.40 18.01 -12.20
C ASN A 21 20.59 17.20 -10.91
N LEU A 22 19.51 16.80 -10.24
CA LEU A 22 19.58 16.04 -8.98
C LEU A 22 20.41 14.76 -9.11
N THR A 23 20.33 14.06 -10.25
CA THR A 23 21.05 12.80 -10.48
C THR A 23 22.58 12.97 -10.51
N THR A 24 23.09 14.20 -10.68
CA THR A 24 24.54 14.48 -10.58
C THR A 24 25.07 14.40 -9.17
N VAL A 25 24.22 14.73 -8.19
CA VAL A 25 24.53 14.64 -6.76
C VAL A 25 24.24 13.23 -6.26
N GLN A 26 23.05 12.71 -6.58
CA GLN A 26 22.58 11.40 -6.16
C GLN A 26 21.49 10.92 -7.10
N SER A 27 21.66 9.73 -7.68
CA SER A 27 20.71 9.15 -8.66
C SER A 27 19.63 8.29 -8.03
N SER A 28 19.77 7.94 -6.76
CA SER A 28 18.82 7.10 -6.05
C SER A 28 18.90 7.31 -4.54
N ILE A 29 17.80 7.04 -3.84
CA ILE A 29 17.68 7.18 -2.39
C ILE A 29 17.17 5.88 -1.78
N GLY A 30 17.80 5.44 -0.69
CA GLY A 30 17.41 4.23 0.03
C GLY A 30 17.40 4.45 1.54
N LYS A 31 17.59 3.36 2.30
CA LYS A 31 17.58 3.37 3.78
C LYS A 31 18.52 4.38 4.45
N ASP A 32 19.61 4.75 3.79
CA ASP A 32 20.61 5.66 4.35
C ASP A 32 20.14 7.14 4.27
N GLU A 33 19.24 7.43 3.33
CA GLU A 33 18.65 8.76 3.10
C GLU A 33 17.28 8.91 3.73
N LEU A 34 16.44 7.88 3.62
CA LEU A 34 15.08 7.83 4.16
C LEU A 34 14.90 6.56 4.99
N VAL A 35 14.60 6.74 6.28
CA VAL A 35 14.14 5.69 7.19
C VAL A 35 12.91 4.96 6.65
N ALA A 36 12.03 5.65 5.90
CA ALA A 36 10.88 5.03 5.24
C ALA A 36 11.28 3.96 4.21
N LEU A 37 12.49 4.03 3.65
CA LEU A 37 13.04 3.07 2.68
C LEU A 37 13.94 2.02 3.36
N ALA A 38 13.71 1.73 4.64
CA ALA A 38 14.46 0.69 5.33
C ALA A 38 14.31 -0.66 4.62
N ASP A 39 15.42 -1.40 4.51
CA ASP A 39 15.40 -2.80 4.11
C ASP A 39 14.51 -3.61 5.06
N GLY A 40 13.95 -4.71 4.54
CA GLY A 40 13.10 -5.58 5.32
C GLY A 40 13.38 -7.06 5.05
N VAL A 41 12.63 -7.89 5.77
CA VAL A 41 12.58 -9.32 5.59
C VAL A 41 11.12 -9.68 5.40
N PHE A 42 10.81 -10.29 4.26
CA PHE A 42 9.52 -10.93 4.04
C PHE A 42 9.62 -12.37 4.51
N SER A 43 8.71 -12.80 5.37
CA SER A 43 8.70 -14.16 5.90
C SER A 43 7.41 -14.84 5.50
N ASN A 44 7.50 -16.11 5.11
CA ASN A 44 6.35 -16.96 4.88
C ASN A 44 6.65 -18.41 5.28
N GLU A 45 5.77 -19.34 4.93
CA GLU A 45 5.98 -20.75 5.26
C GLU A 45 7.16 -21.43 4.55
N LYS A 46 7.65 -20.86 3.43
CA LYS A 46 8.80 -21.37 2.67
C LYS A 46 10.14 -20.85 3.22
N GLY A 47 10.14 -19.69 3.84
CA GLY A 47 11.31 -19.14 4.52
C GLY A 47 11.32 -17.61 4.59
N ASP A 48 12.51 -17.07 4.81
CA ASP A 48 12.76 -15.64 4.87
C ASP A 48 13.40 -15.15 3.58
N ALA A 49 12.93 -14.01 3.08
CA ALA A 49 13.46 -13.33 1.92
C ALA A 49 13.82 -11.87 2.28
N ASP A 50 15.13 -11.57 2.27
CA ASP A 50 15.62 -10.20 2.45
C ASP A 50 15.25 -9.33 1.24
N TYR A 51 14.77 -8.11 1.47
CA TYR A 51 14.50 -7.14 0.41
C TYR A 51 15.03 -5.75 0.74
N GLU A 52 15.38 -5.00 -0.30
CA GLU A 52 15.77 -3.59 -0.23
C GLU A 52 14.71 -2.72 -0.91
N GLN A 53 14.58 -1.48 -0.45
CA GLN A 53 13.70 -0.46 -1.03
C GLN A 53 14.54 0.71 -1.52
N GLU A 54 14.25 1.20 -2.71
CA GLU A 54 14.93 2.36 -3.30
C GLU A 54 13.96 3.21 -4.11
N ILE A 55 14.21 4.51 -4.20
CA ILE A 55 13.61 5.36 -5.22
C ILE A 55 14.73 5.81 -6.16
N SER A 56 14.64 5.44 -7.44
CA SER A 56 15.48 6.00 -8.49
C SER A 56 14.99 7.42 -8.79
N ILE A 57 15.89 8.37 -9.05
CA ILE A 57 15.50 9.74 -9.39
C ILE A 57 15.53 9.89 -10.90
N SER A 58 14.44 10.41 -11.47
CA SER A 58 14.35 10.63 -12.92
C SER A 58 15.39 11.66 -13.40
N GLU A 59 15.81 11.52 -14.66
CA GLU A 59 16.64 12.52 -15.31
C GLU A 59 15.86 13.85 -15.46
N ASN A 60 16.58 14.95 -15.65
CA ASN A 60 16.04 16.30 -15.88
C ASN A 60 15.29 16.97 -14.70
N ILE A 61 15.33 16.39 -13.50
CA ILE A 61 14.88 17.11 -12.30
C ILE A 61 15.98 18.07 -11.81
N GLU A 62 15.64 19.35 -11.66
CA GLU A 62 16.57 20.40 -11.24
C GLU A 62 15.88 21.47 -10.39
N VAL A 63 16.66 22.25 -9.64
CA VAL A 63 16.15 23.44 -8.95
C VAL A 63 16.38 24.68 -9.80
N LEU A 64 15.31 25.38 -10.16
CA LEU A 64 15.34 26.61 -10.96
C LEU A 64 14.74 27.79 -10.21
N TYR A 65 15.38 28.96 -10.37
CA TYR A 65 14.76 30.23 -9.98
C TYR A 65 13.80 30.68 -11.08
N THR A 66 12.50 30.44 -10.89
CA THR A 66 11.45 30.68 -11.89
C THR A 66 10.17 31.21 -11.24
N THR A 67 9.13 31.45 -12.05
CA THR A 67 7.79 31.85 -11.59
C THR A 67 6.82 30.70 -11.80
N ASP A 68 6.01 30.38 -10.79
CA ASP A 68 4.95 29.38 -10.87
C ASP A 68 3.63 29.92 -11.47
N ASP A 69 2.60 29.07 -11.55
CA ASP A 69 1.28 29.43 -12.11
C ASP A 69 0.50 30.45 -11.25
N ASP A 70 0.96 30.72 -10.02
CA ASP A 70 0.39 31.71 -9.09
C ASP A 70 1.16 33.04 -9.12
N ASP A 71 1.99 33.27 -10.14
CA ASP A 71 2.85 34.45 -10.31
C ASP A 71 3.88 34.63 -9.16
N VAL A 72 4.25 33.55 -8.47
CA VAL A 72 5.27 33.58 -7.40
C VAL A 72 6.64 33.25 -7.97
N THR A 73 7.59 34.19 -7.87
CA THR A 73 8.99 33.97 -8.26
C THR A 73 9.82 33.48 -7.08
N SER A 74 10.41 32.29 -7.19
CA SER A 74 11.23 31.65 -6.15
C SER A 74 12.12 30.55 -6.76
N ASP A 75 12.90 29.88 -5.93
CA ASP A 75 13.53 28.60 -6.24
C ASP A 75 12.47 27.48 -6.19
N PHE A 76 12.35 26.70 -7.25
CA PHE A 76 11.42 25.58 -7.38
C PHE A 76 12.16 24.33 -7.84
N LEU A 77 11.78 23.16 -7.29
CA LEU A 77 12.11 21.88 -7.90
C LEU A 77 11.23 21.71 -9.14
N VAL A 78 11.85 21.59 -10.31
CA VAL A 78 11.16 21.52 -11.59
C VAL A 78 11.25 20.11 -12.15
N VAL A 79 10.10 19.62 -12.60
CA VAL A 79 9.93 18.37 -13.32
C VAL A 79 9.20 18.70 -14.61
N ASP A 80 9.65 18.14 -15.73
CA ASP A 80 8.98 18.33 -17.01
C ASP A 80 7.57 17.70 -16.96
N ARG A 81 6.63 18.34 -17.65
CA ARG A 81 5.23 17.91 -17.64
C ARG A 81 5.10 16.50 -18.22
N GLY A 82 4.54 15.58 -17.43
CA GLY A 82 4.32 14.19 -17.81
C GLY A 82 5.53 13.29 -17.59
N GLU A 83 6.55 13.78 -16.88
CA GLU A 83 7.67 12.99 -16.37
C GLU A 83 7.48 12.74 -14.87
N SER A 84 7.84 11.53 -14.41
CA SER A 84 7.80 11.18 -12.99
C SER A 84 8.99 11.78 -12.24
N LEU A 85 8.86 11.93 -10.91
CA LEU A 85 9.98 12.28 -10.04
C LEU A 85 11.02 11.15 -9.91
N GLY A 86 10.60 9.92 -10.19
CA GLY A 86 11.39 8.73 -9.94
C GLY A 86 10.56 7.46 -9.92
N ASP A 87 11.23 6.32 -9.87
CA ASP A 87 10.63 5.00 -9.76
C ASP A 87 10.90 4.41 -8.39
N TYR A 88 9.86 3.90 -7.72
CA TYR A 88 10.00 3.16 -6.48
C TYR A 88 10.18 1.67 -6.76
N GLU A 89 11.21 1.06 -6.20
CA GLU A 89 11.56 -0.35 -6.40
C GLU A 89 11.63 -1.09 -5.05
N VAL A 90 11.06 -2.30 -5.03
CA VAL A 90 11.29 -3.31 -3.99
C VAL A 90 12.06 -4.46 -4.63
N ASN A 91 13.24 -4.77 -4.10
CA ASN A 91 14.14 -5.75 -4.68
C ASN A 91 14.51 -6.84 -3.68
N PHE A 92 13.98 -8.04 -3.91
CA PHE A 92 14.31 -9.24 -3.14
C PHE A 92 15.74 -9.72 -3.45
N LYS A 93 16.61 -9.73 -2.43
CA LYS A 93 18.00 -10.21 -2.53
C LYS A 93 18.12 -11.73 -2.47
N THR A 94 17.10 -12.35 -1.91
CA THR A 94 16.89 -13.79 -1.87
C THR A 94 15.48 -14.05 -2.35
N ASP A 95 15.29 -15.13 -3.11
CA ASP A 95 13.99 -15.47 -3.70
C ASP A 95 12.92 -15.58 -2.61
N ALA A 96 11.82 -14.84 -2.75
CA ALA A 96 10.59 -15.08 -1.99
C ALA A 96 9.91 -16.32 -2.59
N GLU A 97 10.13 -17.48 -1.96
CA GLU A 97 9.63 -18.77 -2.46
C GLU A 97 8.14 -18.94 -2.15
N THR A 98 7.41 -19.52 -3.11
CA THR A 98 6.00 -19.91 -2.98
C THR A 98 5.72 -21.07 -3.93
N ASP A 99 4.77 -21.92 -3.57
CA ASP A 99 4.15 -22.84 -4.52
C ASP A 99 3.11 -22.09 -5.37
N ILE A 100 2.86 -22.58 -6.59
CA ILE A 100 1.77 -22.06 -7.43
C ILE A 100 0.60 -23.03 -7.31
N ASP A 101 -0.53 -22.51 -6.84
CA ASP A 101 -1.77 -23.26 -6.77
C ASP A 101 -2.58 -23.09 -8.05
N TYR A 102 -2.91 -24.23 -8.66
CA TYR A 102 -3.67 -24.31 -9.91
C TYR A 102 -5.07 -24.87 -9.63
N PRO A 103 -6.02 -24.06 -9.13
CA PRO A 103 -7.35 -24.53 -8.84
C PRO A 103 -8.07 -24.98 -10.12
N THR A 104 -9.04 -25.89 -9.98
CA THR A 104 -9.82 -26.38 -11.13
C THR A 104 -10.71 -25.29 -11.77
N SER A 105 -10.92 -24.18 -11.05
CA SER A 105 -11.64 -22.99 -11.48
C SER A 105 -11.17 -21.80 -10.63
N GLY A 106 -10.82 -20.68 -11.25
CA GLY A 106 -10.28 -19.51 -10.56
C GLY A 106 -9.03 -18.97 -11.25
N ALA A 107 -8.42 -17.95 -10.65
CA ALA A 107 -7.05 -17.55 -10.96
C ALA A 107 -6.06 -18.53 -10.33
N ASP A 108 -4.84 -18.61 -10.88
CA ASP A 108 -3.74 -19.31 -10.20
C ASP A 108 -3.27 -18.39 -9.05
N THR A 109 -3.03 -18.96 -7.87
CA THR A 109 -2.72 -18.21 -6.64
C THR A 109 -1.37 -18.59 -6.07
N LEU A 110 -0.86 -17.72 -5.20
CA LEU A 110 0.36 -17.88 -4.43
C LEU A 110 -0.03 -17.86 -2.95
N GLU A 111 -0.72 -18.92 -2.46
CA GLU A 111 -1.36 -18.90 -1.14
C GLU A 111 -0.35 -18.68 0.00
N ASP A 112 0.92 -19.06 -0.19
CA ASP A 112 2.01 -18.83 0.77
C ASP A 112 2.33 -17.35 0.97
N PHE A 113 1.86 -16.45 0.11
CA PHE A 113 2.06 -15.00 0.25
C PHE A 113 0.87 -14.32 0.92
N GLU A 114 -0.32 -14.94 0.91
CA GLU A 114 -1.52 -14.36 1.50
C GLU A 114 -1.41 -14.34 3.04
N ASP A 115 -2.02 -13.34 3.66
CA ASP A 115 -1.93 -13.03 5.10
C ASP A 115 -0.53 -12.66 5.63
N GLU A 116 0.51 -12.72 4.81
CA GLU A 116 1.85 -12.29 5.20
C GLU A 116 1.99 -10.76 5.15
N VAL A 117 2.88 -10.25 6.01
CA VAL A 117 3.11 -8.82 6.18
C VAL A 117 4.39 -8.39 5.47
N ILE A 118 4.31 -7.30 4.71
CA ILE A 118 5.46 -6.62 4.11
C ILE A 118 5.44 -5.14 4.49
N THR A 119 6.61 -4.60 4.83
CA THR A 119 6.75 -3.17 5.16
C THR A 119 7.22 -2.40 3.93
N LEU A 120 6.41 -1.47 3.45
CA LEU A 120 6.68 -0.62 2.29
C LEU A 120 6.59 0.85 2.69
N LEU A 121 7.58 1.67 2.32
CA LEU A 121 7.62 3.10 2.64
C LEU A 121 7.37 3.40 4.14
N GLY A 122 7.89 2.53 5.02
CA GLY A 122 7.76 2.62 6.47
C GLY A 122 6.38 2.25 7.04
N LYS A 123 5.52 1.61 6.24
CA LYS A 123 4.20 1.15 6.65
C LYS A 123 4.05 -0.35 6.42
N ASP A 124 3.40 -1.02 7.36
CA ASP A 124 3.08 -2.44 7.24
C ASP A 124 1.81 -2.61 6.40
N TYR A 125 1.88 -3.57 5.49
CA TYR A 125 0.77 -4.01 4.67
C TYR A 125 0.64 -5.53 4.78
N THR A 126 -0.60 -6.01 4.90
CA THR A 126 -0.92 -7.43 4.74
C THR A 126 -1.20 -7.69 3.27
N ILE A 127 -0.60 -8.74 2.70
CA ILE A 127 -0.96 -9.23 1.36
C ILE A 127 -2.29 -9.96 1.50
N VAL A 128 -3.35 -9.40 0.93
CA VAL A 128 -4.70 -9.94 1.03
C VAL A 128 -5.08 -10.82 -0.15
N ALA A 129 -4.42 -10.63 -1.29
CA ALA A 129 -4.51 -11.54 -2.43
C ALA A 129 -3.18 -11.62 -3.17
N ALA A 130 -2.79 -12.82 -3.60
CA ALA A 130 -1.58 -13.03 -4.37
C ALA A 130 -1.87 -13.91 -5.58
N GLU A 131 -1.88 -13.30 -6.77
CA GLU A 131 -2.23 -13.98 -8.01
C GLU A 131 -0.98 -14.26 -8.86
N TYR A 132 -0.85 -15.52 -9.29
CA TYR A 132 0.05 -15.89 -10.36
C TYR A 132 -0.66 -15.72 -11.71
N LYS A 133 0.00 -15.04 -12.64
CA LYS A 133 -0.45 -14.86 -14.02
C LYS A 133 0.53 -15.56 -14.96
N ALA A 134 0.07 -15.86 -16.17
CA ALA A 134 0.91 -16.47 -17.19
C ALA A 134 2.19 -15.66 -17.46
N ASN A 135 3.27 -16.35 -17.85
CA ASN A 135 4.60 -15.79 -18.12
C ASN A 135 5.38 -15.31 -16.87
N ASN A 136 5.16 -15.90 -15.69
CA ASN A 136 5.82 -15.49 -14.45
C ASN A 136 5.46 -14.05 -14.03
N SER A 137 4.24 -13.62 -14.34
CA SER A 137 3.71 -12.35 -13.84
C SER A 137 3.01 -12.59 -12.52
N ILE A 138 3.12 -11.65 -11.59
CA ILE A 138 2.45 -11.69 -10.30
C ILE A 138 1.69 -10.40 -10.08
N VAL A 139 0.57 -10.49 -9.36
CA VAL A 139 -0.17 -9.34 -8.82
C VAL A 139 -0.42 -9.61 -7.36
N LEU A 140 0.02 -8.69 -6.50
CA LEU A 140 -0.21 -8.69 -5.07
C LEU A 140 -1.16 -7.54 -4.76
N GLU A 141 -2.28 -7.85 -4.13
CA GLU A 141 -3.12 -6.85 -3.50
C GLU A 141 -2.76 -6.79 -2.02
N LEU A 142 -2.49 -5.59 -1.55
CA LEU A 142 -2.05 -5.32 -0.19
C LEU A 142 -3.05 -4.40 0.48
N MET A 143 -3.34 -4.67 1.74
CA MET A 143 -4.17 -3.81 2.57
C MET A 143 -3.40 -3.42 3.83
N GLY A 144 -3.25 -2.12 4.00
CA GLY A 144 -2.80 -1.51 5.24
C GLY A 144 -3.90 -0.62 5.81
N GLY A 145 -3.63 -0.05 6.97
CA GLY A 145 -4.51 0.96 7.55
C GLY A 145 -3.96 1.50 8.85
N ALA A 146 -4.45 2.67 9.25
CA ALA A 146 -4.04 3.27 10.51
C ALA A 146 -4.52 2.45 11.72
N LEU A 147 -5.64 1.73 11.58
CA LEU A 147 -6.19 0.89 12.63
C LEU A 147 -6.81 -0.38 12.02
N LEU A 148 -6.42 -1.54 12.55
CA LEU A 148 -7.02 -2.85 12.29
C LEU A 148 -7.75 -3.30 13.55
N ASP A 149 -9.01 -3.71 13.44
CA ASP A 149 -9.75 -4.28 14.56
C ASP A 149 -10.83 -5.25 14.09
N THR A 150 -11.42 -5.93 15.06
CA THR A 150 -12.46 -6.93 14.88
C THR A 150 -13.73 -6.47 15.61
N LEU A 151 -14.88 -6.69 14.99
CA LEU A 151 -16.19 -6.46 15.61
C LEU A 151 -17.10 -7.68 15.41
N GLU A 152 -17.86 -8.03 16.45
CA GLU A 152 -18.99 -8.94 16.32
C GLU A 152 -20.22 -8.21 15.74
N GLU A 153 -21.12 -8.91 15.03
CA GLU A 153 -22.36 -8.31 14.54
C GLU A 153 -23.16 -7.65 15.68
N GLY A 154 -23.55 -6.39 15.44
CA GLY A 154 -24.24 -5.54 16.40
C GLY A 154 -23.31 -4.82 17.39
N GLU A 155 -22.03 -5.18 17.44
CA GLU A 155 -21.05 -4.50 18.28
C GLU A 155 -20.80 -3.07 17.78
N THR A 156 -20.62 -2.16 18.73
CA THR A 156 -20.28 -0.76 18.49
C THR A 156 -19.02 -0.42 19.26
N LYS A 157 -18.04 0.17 18.57
CA LYS A 157 -16.81 0.64 19.18
C LYS A 157 -16.42 2.00 18.62
N THR A 158 -15.80 2.82 19.46
CA THR A 158 -15.32 4.15 19.08
C THR A 158 -13.80 4.11 18.91
N TYR A 159 -13.34 4.65 17.80
CA TYR A 159 -11.94 4.74 17.42
C TYR A 159 -11.51 6.20 17.31
N THR A 160 -10.22 6.46 17.49
CA THR A 160 -9.64 7.78 17.24
C THR A 160 -8.63 7.68 16.12
N LEU A 161 -8.90 8.32 14.99
CA LEU A 161 -8.01 8.38 13.84
C LEU A 161 -7.67 9.86 13.56
N ALA A 162 -6.38 10.19 13.51
CA ALA A 162 -5.89 11.56 13.30
C ALA A 162 -6.53 12.62 14.23
N GLY A 163 -6.90 12.24 15.45
CA GLY A 163 -7.56 13.11 16.43
C GLY A 163 -9.07 13.29 16.26
N GLN A 164 -9.68 12.62 15.28
CA GLN A 164 -11.14 12.56 15.07
C GLN A 164 -11.70 11.24 15.59
N GLU A 165 -12.88 11.28 16.21
CA GLU A 165 -13.58 10.09 16.70
C GLU A 165 -14.48 9.46 15.62
N TYR A 166 -14.46 8.14 15.56
CA TYR A 166 -15.26 7.32 14.66
C TYR A 166 -16.02 6.29 15.47
N GLU A 167 -17.34 6.44 15.55
CA GLU A 167 -18.22 5.38 16.05
C GLU A 167 -18.49 4.40 14.91
N VAL A 168 -17.98 3.17 15.04
CA VAL A 168 -18.14 2.10 14.05
C VAL A 168 -19.04 1.02 14.64
N VAL A 169 -20.03 0.60 13.85
CA VAL A 169 -20.95 -0.49 14.18
C VAL A 169 -20.89 -1.54 13.08
N ALA A 170 -20.68 -2.81 13.45
CA ALA A 170 -20.93 -3.94 12.57
C ALA A 170 -22.45 -4.14 12.44
N LEU A 171 -23.05 -3.67 11.34
CA LEU A 171 -24.52 -3.68 11.25
C LEU A 171 -25.08 -5.05 10.89
N ILE A 172 -24.49 -5.68 9.88
CA ILE A 172 -24.98 -6.92 9.28
C ILE A 172 -23.76 -7.69 8.80
N VAL A 173 -23.73 -8.98 9.11
CA VAL A 173 -22.93 -9.99 8.41
C VAL A 173 -23.91 -10.96 7.73
N SER A 174 -23.59 -11.32 6.49
CA SER A 174 -24.43 -12.19 5.67
C SER A 174 -23.81 -13.58 5.59
N ASP A 175 -24.46 -14.55 6.22
CA ASP A 175 -24.03 -15.97 6.21
C ASP A 175 -23.96 -16.58 4.82
N THR A 176 -24.84 -16.13 3.93
CA THR A 176 -24.98 -16.75 2.61
C THR A 176 -23.97 -16.20 1.61
N GLU A 177 -23.59 -14.94 1.77
CA GLU A 177 -22.75 -14.23 0.81
C GLU A 177 -21.36 -13.90 1.35
N SER A 178 -21.06 -14.21 2.62
CA SER A 178 -19.83 -13.79 3.33
C SER A 178 -19.52 -12.32 3.11
N SER A 179 -20.51 -11.47 3.38
CA SER A 179 -20.41 -10.02 3.17
C SER A 179 -20.91 -9.28 4.39
N CYS A 180 -20.55 -8.00 4.51
CA CYS A 180 -20.94 -7.19 5.65
C CYS A 180 -21.40 -5.78 5.25
N LYS A 181 -21.94 -5.08 6.25
CA LYS A 181 -22.15 -3.63 6.22
C LYS A 181 -21.70 -3.02 7.53
N LEU A 182 -20.97 -1.92 7.43
CA LEU A 182 -20.58 -1.12 8.58
C LEU A 182 -21.41 0.16 8.63
N LYS A 183 -21.59 0.70 9.84
CA LYS A 183 -22.05 2.07 10.04
C LYS A 183 -20.98 2.85 10.76
N ILE A 184 -20.48 3.90 10.12
CA ILE A 184 -19.41 4.75 10.64
C ILE A 184 -19.94 6.18 10.76
N ASN A 185 -19.95 6.74 11.97
CA ASN A 185 -20.42 8.12 12.24
C ASN A 185 -21.81 8.45 11.64
N GLY A 186 -22.69 7.46 11.54
CA GLY A 186 -24.03 7.62 10.97
C GLY A 186 -24.15 7.26 9.49
N GLU A 187 -23.04 7.18 8.76
CA GLU A 187 -22.96 6.74 7.36
C GLU A 187 -22.97 5.21 7.30
N VAL A 188 -23.77 4.63 6.42
CA VAL A 188 -23.86 3.17 6.24
C VAL A 188 -23.19 2.81 4.93
N THR A 189 -22.25 1.87 4.97
CA THR A 189 -21.56 1.41 3.76
C THR A 189 -22.52 0.68 2.82
N ASP A 190 -22.13 0.59 1.55
CA ASP A 190 -22.67 -0.44 0.68
C ASP A 190 -22.29 -1.84 1.20
N LYS A 191 -22.84 -2.87 0.56
CA LYS A 191 -22.46 -4.25 0.89
C LYS A 191 -21.00 -4.44 0.50
N MET A 192 -20.17 -4.88 1.44
CA MET A 192 -18.73 -5.09 1.25
C MET A 192 -18.40 -6.56 1.46
N TYR A 193 -17.51 -7.11 0.64
CA TYR A 193 -16.90 -8.42 0.76
C TYR A 193 -15.49 -8.29 1.35
N GLU A 194 -14.85 -9.42 1.60
CA GLU A 194 -13.40 -9.47 1.81
C GLU A 194 -12.66 -8.69 0.69
N ASP A 195 -11.61 -7.97 1.07
CA ASP A 195 -10.76 -7.12 0.21
C ASP A 195 -11.39 -5.86 -0.37
N ASP A 196 -12.69 -5.64 -0.13
CA ASP A 196 -13.36 -4.42 -0.55
C ASP A 196 -12.90 -3.23 0.30
N THR A 197 -12.73 -2.10 -0.38
CA THR A 197 -12.57 -0.78 0.25
C THR A 197 -13.71 0.14 -0.13
N THR A 198 -14.06 1.06 0.77
CA THR A 198 -15.01 2.13 0.49
C THR A 198 -14.54 3.43 1.12
N ARG A 199 -14.86 4.56 0.49
CA ARG A 199 -14.51 5.90 0.95
C ARG A 199 -15.73 6.58 1.54
N LEU A 200 -15.61 7.01 2.79
CA LEU A 200 -16.65 7.77 3.50
C LEU A 200 -16.75 9.19 2.96
N SER A 201 -17.85 9.87 3.29
CA SER A 201 -18.07 11.27 2.87
C SER A 201 -17.04 12.28 3.36
N ASP A 202 -16.31 11.96 4.45
CA ASP A 202 -15.19 12.78 4.96
C ASP A 202 -13.83 12.47 4.31
N GLY A 203 -13.79 11.51 3.37
CA GLY A 203 -12.59 11.07 2.66
C GLY A 203 -11.84 9.92 3.34
N THR A 204 -12.25 9.49 4.54
CA THR A 204 -11.65 8.35 5.23
C THR A 204 -11.97 7.06 4.47
N GLU A 205 -10.96 6.22 4.24
CA GLU A 205 -11.17 4.89 3.65
C GLU A 205 -11.36 3.83 4.73
N VAL A 206 -12.26 2.88 4.44
CA VAL A 206 -12.54 1.70 5.25
C VAL A 206 -12.34 0.48 4.36
N GLY A 207 -11.62 -0.52 4.87
CA GLY A 207 -11.36 -1.78 4.16
C GLY A 207 -11.85 -2.97 4.97
N ILE A 208 -12.33 -4.01 4.31
CA ILE A 208 -12.67 -5.27 4.96
C ILE A 208 -11.52 -6.22 4.78
N ARG A 209 -10.96 -6.69 5.89
CA ARG A 209 -9.91 -7.71 5.87
C ARG A 209 -10.50 -9.11 5.79
N SER A 210 -11.54 -9.38 6.57
CA SER A 210 -12.19 -10.69 6.52
C SER A 210 -13.62 -10.61 7.05
N VAL A 211 -14.47 -11.48 6.51
CA VAL A 211 -15.85 -11.67 6.96
C VAL A 211 -16.00 -13.14 7.34
N MET A 212 -16.26 -13.39 8.63
CA MET A 212 -16.39 -14.73 9.19
C MET A 212 -17.80 -14.92 9.76
N PRO A 213 -18.77 -15.34 8.93
CA PRO A 213 -20.08 -15.74 9.41
C PRO A 213 -19.99 -17.05 10.20
N ASN A 214 -20.85 -17.22 11.20
CA ASN A 214 -20.76 -18.31 12.16
C ASN A 214 -22.15 -18.92 12.50
N GLU A 215 -22.51 -20.06 11.89
CA GLU A 215 -23.60 -20.95 12.35
C GLU A 215 -23.31 -22.44 11.97
N ALA A 216 -23.67 -23.50 12.71
CA ALA A 216 -24.71 -23.70 13.71
C ALA A 216 -24.29 -24.63 14.88
N GLY A 217 -24.78 -24.33 16.09
CA GLY A 217 -24.57 -25.09 17.33
C GLY A 217 -24.00 -24.27 18.49
N GLU A 218 -23.65 -23.01 18.24
CA GLU A 218 -22.95 -22.17 19.20
C GLU A 218 -23.90 -21.55 20.23
N VAL A 219 -23.46 -21.58 21.49
CA VAL A 219 -24.17 -20.98 22.64
C VAL A 219 -23.66 -19.54 22.88
N THR A 220 -22.57 -19.15 22.21
CA THR A 220 -21.80 -17.90 22.33
C THR A 220 -20.82 -17.81 21.14
N GLY A 221 -20.68 -16.63 20.53
CA GLY A 221 -19.83 -16.34 19.36
C GLY A 221 -20.68 -15.76 18.23
N GLY A 222 -20.64 -14.44 18.01
CA GLY A 222 -21.37 -13.79 16.91
C GLY A 222 -20.62 -13.88 15.58
N ASP A 223 -21.24 -13.41 14.50
CA ASP A 223 -20.56 -13.22 13.22
C ASP A 223 -19.49 -12.13 13.35
N ILE A 224 -18.32 -12.36 12.76
CA ILE A 224 -17.14 -11.52 12.98
C ILE A 224 -16.75 -10.80 11.69
N ILE A 225 -16.42 -9.51 11.81
CA ILE A 225 -15.80 -8.71 10.75
C ILE A 225 -14.45 -8.24 11.26
N GLU A 226 -13.40 -8.47 10.46
CA GLU A 226 -12.12 -7.81 10.63
C GLU A 226 -12.00 -6.70 9.59
N PHE A 227 -11.64 -5.49 10.01
CA PHE A 227 -11.67 -4.31 9.15
C PHE A 227 -10.55 -3.32 9.47
N TYR A 228 -10.22 -2.51 8.47
CA TYR A 228 -9.31 -1.38 8.58
C TYR A 228 -10.08 -0.05 8.58
N LEU A 229 -9.74 0.85 9.50
CA LEU A 229 -10.16 2.25 9.49
C LEU A 229 -8.98 3.14 9.09
N GLY A 230 -9.20 4.03 8.11
CA GLY A 230 -8.11 4.70 7.41
C GLY A 230 -7.32 3.70 6.56
N ALA A 231 -8.04 2.82 5.87
CA ALA A 231 -7.48 1.77 5.03
C ALA A 231 -6.66 2.37 3.87
N GLN A 232 -5.66 1.64 3.40
CA GLN A 232 -4.88 1.95 2.21
C GLN A 232 -4.71 0.66 1.44
N LYS A 233 -5.34 0.57 0.27
CA LYS A 233 -5.15 -0.54 -0.66
C LYS A 233 -4.00 -0.20 -1.60
N VAL A 234 -3.09 -1.15 -1.77
CA VAL A 234 -1.95 -1.04 -2.67
C VAL A 234 -1.97 -2.24 -3.60
N GLU A 235 -1.75 -2.03 -4.89
CA GLU A 235 -1.53 -3.11 -5.85
C GLU A 235 -0.07 -3.05 -6.30
N LEU A 236 0.66 -4.16 -6.12
CA LEU A 236 1.97 -4.38 -6.71
C LEU A 236 1.81 -5.40 -7.82
N SER A 237 2.26 -5.08 -9.02
CA SER A 237 2.35 -6.07 -10.10
C SER A 237 3.76 -6.12 -10.63
N ASP A 238 4.18 -7.31 -11.07
CA ASP A 238 5.39 -7.53 -11.86
C ASP A 238 5.00 -8.38 -13.07
N ALA A 239 5.32 -7.92 -14.29
CA ALA A 239 4.98 -8.66 -15.49
C ALA A 239 5.95 -9.82 -15.78
N LEU A 240 7.15 -9.80 -15.21
CA LEU A 240 8.22 -10.78 -15.41
C LEU A 240 9.14 -10.86 -14.18
N THR A 241 8.78 -11.69 -13.21
CA THR A 241 9.54 -11.91 -11.96
C THR A 241 10.96 -12.48 -12.14
N ASN A 242 11.37 -12.83 -13.36
CA ASN A 242 12.67 -13.40 -13.67
C ASN A 242 13.64 -12.42 -14.34
N VAL A 243 13.32 -11.12 -14.40
CA VAL A 243 14.18 -10.07 -14.91
C VAL A 243 14.21 -8.87 -13.96
N THR A 244 15.30 -8.11 -13.98
CA THR A 244 15.52 -6.96 -13.08
C THR A 244 14.68 -5.72 -13.45
N ASN A 245 13.97 -5.72 -14.58
CA ASN A 245 13.03 -4.65 -14.94
C ASN A 245 11.78 -5.29 -15.55
N GLY A 246 10.98 -5.90 -14.69
CA GLY A 246 9.77 -6.63 -15.07
C GLY A 246 8.60 -5.74 -15.48
N ASN A 247 8.80 -4.42 -15.59
CA ASN A 247 7.73 -3.41 -15.71
C ASN A 247 6.77 -3.50 -14.52
N GLY A 248 7.33 -3.44 -13.31
CA GLY A 248 6.52 -3.44 -12.10
C GLY A 248 5.66 -2.18 -12.01
N VAL A 249 4.45 -2.30 -11.48
CA VAL A 249 3.53 -1.17 -11.29
C VAL A 249 3.05 -1.14 -9.86
N LEU A 250 3.08 0.06 -9.27
CA LEU A 250 2.49 0.38 -7.96
C LEU A 250 1.23 1.22 -8.16
N LYS A 251 0.11 0.78 -7.57
CA LYS A 251 -1.12 1.58 -7.47
C LYS A 251 -1.49 1.80 -6.01
N VAL A 252 -2.01 2.97 -5.67
CA VAL A 252 -2.42 3.31 -4.30
C VAL A 252 -3.85 3.83 -4.34
N GLY A 253 -4.77 3.11 -3.69
CA GLY A 253 -6.21 3.37 -3.79
C GLY A 253 -6.72 3.15 -5.22
N GLU A 254 -7.59 4.04 -5.70
CA GLU A 254 -8.08 4.03 -7.10
C GLU A 254 -7.14 4.76 -8.08
N ASP A 255 -6.07 5.38 -7.59
CA ASP A 255 -5.13 6.16 -8.41
C ASP A 255 -3.92 5.30 -8.80
N THR A 256 -3.63 5.25 -10.10
CA THR A 256 -2.34 4.74 -10.63
C THR A 256 -1.27 5.81 -10.41
N MET A 257 -0.16 5.49 -9.73
CA MET A 257 0.94 6.44 -9.51
C MET A 257 1.74 6.75 -10.80
N ASP A 258 1.47 6.05 -11.90
CA ASP A 258 2.10 6.22 -13.22
C ASP A 258 1.61 7.46 -14.02
N ASP A 259 0.66 8.23 -13.51
CA ASP A 259 0.05 9.37 -14.24
C ASP A 259 0.31 10.75 -13.60
N ALA A 260 1.40 10.91 -12.85
CA ALA A 260 1.85 12.21 -12.31
C ALA A 260 2.64 13.04 -13.33
#